data_AF-A0A6L8I0S0-F1
#
_entry.id   AF-A0A6L8I0S0-F1
#
_cell.length_a   1.000
_cell.length_b   1.000
_cell.length_c   1.000
_cell.angle_alpha   90.00
_cell.angle_beta   90.00
_cell.angle_gamma   90.00
#
_symmetry.space_group_name_H-M   'P 1'
#
loop_
_entity.id
_entity.type
_entity.pdbx_description
1 polymer ?
#
loop_
_entity_poly.entity_id
_entity_poly.type
_entity_poly.pdbx_seq_one_letter_code
_entity_poly.pdbx_strand_id
1 'polypeptide(L)'
;MVGARRGLPAGTRAACDLGSRERQLAAPQLFRFEVTNALHRRVLRGELAGREAAALAEDLFADFDFGEPLLLHTRALEMASELRQGAAYDAHYLALAEALGCEYWTADDRFYRAATTAFPFVHSLGAVEAPD
;
A
#
# COMPACT_ATOMS: atom_id res chain seq x y z
N MET A 1 2.78 -25.11 -1.43
CA MET A 1 1.96 -24.96 -2.65
C MET A 1 1.93 -23.49 -3.00
N VAL A 2 2.33 -23.19 -4.23
CA VAL A 2 2.58 -21.84 -4.76
C VAL A 2 1.26 -21.08 -4.83
N GLY A 3 1.10 -20.07 -3.96
CA GLY A 3 0.02 -19.09 -4.05
C GLY A 3 0.26 -18.23 -5.28
N ALA A 4 -0.68 -18.28 -6.23
CA ALA A 4 -0.63 -17.50 -7.47
C ALA A 4 -0.39 -16.03 -7.14
N ARG A 5 0.74 -15.50 -7.63
CA ARG A 5 1.07 -14.07 -7.57
C ARG A 5 0.07 -13.30 -8.43
N ARG A 6 -1.07 -12.93 -7.86
CA ARG A 6 -2.00 -11.96 -8.46
C ARG A 6 -1.40 -10.58 -8.22
N GLY A 7 -0.77 -10.03 -9.25
CA GLY A 7 -0.13 -8.72 -9.19
C GLY A 7 -1.12 -7.64 -8.73
N LEU A 8 -0.70 -6.85 -7.76
CA LEU A 8 -1.41 -5.66 -7.31
C LEU A 8 -1.66 -4.74 -8.53
N PRO A 9 -2.85 -4.15 -8.68
CA PRO A 9 -3.13 -3.27 -9.80
C PRO A 9 -2.14 -2.09 -9.83
N ALA A 10 -1.76 -1.66 -11.03
CA ALA A 10 -0.86 -0.53 -11.23
C ALA A 10 -1.38 0.71 -10.47
N GLY A 11 -0.67 1.09 -9.40
CA GLY A 11 -1.04 2.18 -8.49
C GLY A 11 -1.16 1.80 -7.02
N THR A 12 -1.15 0.51 -6.66
CA THR A 12 -1.14 0.07 -5.26
C THR A 12 0.20 0.36 -4.59
N ARG A 13 0.19 1.21 -3.56
CA ARG A 13 1.42 1.81 -3.03
C ARG A 13 2.03 1.17 -1.79
N ALA A 14 1.38 0.24 -1.09
CA ALA A 14 2.09 -0.66 -0.17
C ALA A 14 1.25 -1.73 0.51
N ALA A 15 1.95 -2.70 1.10
CA ALA A 15 1.46 -3.57 2.16
C ALA A 15 2.45 -3.65 3.35
N CYS A 16 1.90 -3.90 4.53
CA CYS A 16 2.59 -4.14 5.80
C CYS A 16 2.72 -5.66 6.05
N ASP A 17 3.93 -6.19 6.31
CA ASP A 17 4.14 -7.63 6.65
C ASP A 17 4.21 -7.83 8.17
N LEU A 18 3.15 -8.40 8.76
CA LEU A 18 3.07 -8.77 10.17
C LEU A 18 3.74 -10.13 10.38
N GLY A 19 5.04 -10.12 10.66
CA GLY A 19 5.83 -11.34 10.81
C GLY A 19 5.39 -12.24 11.98
N SER A 20 4.54 -13.24 11.73
CA SER A 20 4.77 -14.68 12.00
C SER A 20 3.48 -15.51 11.90
N ARG A 21 3.52 -16.50 10.99
CA ARG A 21 2.58 -17.61 10.71
C ARG A 21 1.31 -17.35 9.90
N GLU A 22 0.83 -16.13 9.74
CA GLU A 22 -0.12 -15.77 8.67
C GLU A 22 0.26 -14.37 8.17
N ARG A 23 0.70 -14.26 6.91
CA ARG A 23 1.10 -12.98 6.29
C ARG A 23 -0.15 -12.13 6.07
N GLN A 24 -0.56 -11.39 7.09
CA GLN A 24 -1.68 -10.47 7.00
C GLN A 24 -1.16 -9.13 6.49
N LEU A 25 -1.69 -8.69 5.35
CA LEU A 25 -1.37 -7.38 4.78
C LEU A 25 -2.21 -6.33 5.51
N ALA A 26 -1.63 -5.17 5.82
CA ALA A 26 -2.40 -4.02 6.31
C ALA A 26 -2.25 -2.82 5.38
N ALA A 27 -3.32 -2.02 5.28
CA ALA A 27 -3.35 -0.78 4.51
C ALA A 27 -4.31 0.25 5.14
N PRO A 28 -4.04 1.56 5.01
CA PRO A 28 -4.99 2.59 5.42
C PRO A 28 -6.26 2.51 4.56
N GLN A 29 -7.38 3.03 5.05
CA GLN A 29 -8.63 3.14 4.31
C GLN A 29 -8.45 3.87 2.98
N LEU A 30 -7.47 4.78 2.90
CA LEU A 30 -7.03 5.44 1.68
C LEU A 30 -6.82 4.46 0.50
N PHE A 31 -6.28 3.27 0.77
CA PHE A 31 -6.04 2.24 -0.23
C PHE A 31 -7.31 1.86 -1.00
N ARG A 32 -8.45 1.79 -0.32
CA ARG A 32 -9.74 1.48 -0.95
C ARG A 32 -10.14 2.53 -1.96
N PHE A 33 -9.89 3.81 -1.66
CA PHE A 33 -10.18 4.91 -2.58
C PHE A 33 -9.25 4.86 -3.80
N GLU A 34 -7.96 4.58 -3.58
CA GLU A 34 -6.96 4.49 -4.65
C GLU A 34 -7.28 3.33 -5.62
N VAL A 35 -7.58 2.15 -5.08
CA VAL A 35 -7.98 0.96 -5.86
C VAL A 35 -9.28 1.21 -6.62
N THR A 36 -10.30 1.73 -5.93
CA THR A 36 -11.61 1.99 -6.56
C THR A 36 -11.46 2.98 -7.71
N ASN A 37 -10.70 4.06 -7.51
CA ASN A 37 -10.43 5.05 -8.56
C ASN A 37 -9.61 4.45 -9.71
N ALA A 38 -8.60 3.62 -9.42
CA ALA A 38 -7.82 2.95 -10.45
C ALA A 38 -8.69 2.03 -11.32
N LEU A 39 -9.54 1.21 -10.70
CA LEU A 39 -10.47 0.32 -11.40
C LEU A 39 -11.51 1.11 -12.18
N HIS A 40 -12.06 2.19 -11.61
CA HIS A 40 -13.00 3.06 -12.31
C HIS A 40 -12.39 3.68 -13.58
N ARG A 41 -11.14 4.13 -13.53
CA ARG A 41 -10.44 4.63 -14.72
C ARG A 41 -10.30 3.58 -15.82
N ARG A 42 -10.11 2.30 -15.47
CA ARG A 42 -10.06 1.19 -16.44
C ARG A 42 -11.44 0.94 -17.07
N VAL A 43 -12.51 1.04 -16.27
CA VAL A 43 -13.89 0.97 -16.78
C VAL A 43 -14.16 2.10 -17.78
N LEU A 44 -13.77 3.35 -17.46
CA LEU A 44 -13.95 4.49 -18.38
C LEU A 44 -13.18 4.34 -19.70
N ARG A 45 -12.07 3.59 -19.69
CA ARG A 45 -11.30 3.26 -20.89
C ARG A 45 -11.84 2.04 -21.64
N GLY A 46 -12.89 1.40 -21.15
CA GLY A 46 -13.46 0.18 -21.72
C GLY A 46 -12.60 -1.07 -21.52
N GLU A 47 -11.62 -1.03 -20.61
CA GLU A 47 -10.73 -2.17 -20.32
C GLU A 47 -11.36 -3.21 -19.38
N LEU A 48 -12.38 -2.80 -18.60
CA LEU A 48 -13.09 -3.65 -17.64
C LEU A 48 -14.57 -3.33 -17.64
N ALA A 49 -15.42 -4.34 -17.41
CA ALA A 49 -16.83 -4.10 -17.10
C ALA A 49 -16.99 -3.58 -15.66
N GLY A 50 -17.96 -2.71 -15.40
CA GLY A 50 -18.18 -2.16 -14.04
C GLY A 50 -18.40 -3.24 -12.96
N ARG A 51 -19.14 -4.30 -13.28
CA ARG A 51 -19.34 -5.46 -12.39
C ARG A 51 -18.06 -6.24 -12.11
N GLU A 52 -17.18 -6.35 -13.10
CA GLU A 52 -15.90 -7.05 -12.98
C GLU A 52 -14.94 -6.23 -12.12
N ALA A 53 -14.89 -4.92 -12.34
CA ALA A 53 -14.16 -3.99 -11.49
C ALA A 53 -14.60 -4.05 -10.03
N ALA A 54 -15.91 -4.09 -9.74
CA ALA A 54 -16.42 -4.21 -8.38
C ALA A 54 -15.98 -5.53 -7.72
N ALA A 55 -16.14 -6.66 -8.40
CA ALA A 55 -15.72 -7.97 -7.89
C ALA A 55 -14.20 -8.03 -7.62
N LEU A 56 -13.38 -7.48 -8.52
CA LEU A 56 -11.93 -7.38 -8.33
C LEU A 56 -11.55 -6.53 -7.10
N ALA A 57 -12.29 -5.46 -6.83
CA ALA A 57 -12.06 -4.64 -5.65
C ALA A 57 -12.39 -5.41 -4.36
N GLU A 58 -13.55 -6.07 -4.31
CA GLU A 58 -13.97 -6.87 -3.15
C GLU A 58 -12.98 -8.01 -2.85
N ASP A 59 -12.58 -8.76 -3.87
CA ASP A 59 -11.58 -9.82 -3.75
C ASP A 59 -10.25 -9.27 -3.21
N LEU A 60 -9.78 -8.14 -3.75
CA LEU A 60 -8.52 -7.54 -3.30
C LEU A 60 -8.61 -7.01 -1.86
N PHE A 61 -9.73 -6.40 -1.47
CA PHE A 61 -9.89 -5.86 -0.12
C PHE A 61 -9.98 -6.96 0.95
N ALA A 62 -10.38 -8.18 0.59
CA ALA A 62 -10.42 -9.30 1.52
C ALA A 62 -9.03 -9.72 2.02
N ASP A 63 -7.96 -9.38 1.30
CA ASP A 63 -6.58 -9.73 1.64
C ASP A 63 -5.93 -8.76 2.65
N PHE A 64 -6.62 -7.67 3.05
CA PHE A 64 -6.06 -6.59 3.86
C PHE A 64 -6.82 -6.32 5.16
N ASP A 65 -6.08 -6.03 6.23
CA ASP A 65 -6.56 -5.35 7.42
C ASP A 65 -6.57 -3.83 7.20
N PHE A 66 -7.66 -3.19 7.63
CA PHE A 66 -7.89 -1.75 7.53
C PHE A 66 -8.10 -1.09 8.89
N GLY A 67 -7.65 -1.73 9.98
CA GLY A 67 -7.60 -1.13 11.31
C GLY A 67 -6.67 0.09 11.33
N GLU A 68 -7.25 1.28 11.55
CA GLU A 68 -6.49 2.53 11.63
C GLU A 68 -6.33 3.00 13.09
N PRO A 69 -5.10 3.29 13.55
CA PRO A 69 -4.86 3.89 14.86
C PRO A 69 -5.44 5.31 14.95
N LEU A 70 -5.85 5.72 16.16
CA LEU A 70 -6.47 7.04 16.40
C LEU A 70 -5.60 8.22 15.94
N LEU A 71 -4.28 8.12 16.07
CA LEU A 71 -3.33 9.20 15.77
C LEU A 71 -2.70 9.09 14.37
N LEU A 72 -3.23 8.20 13.51
CA LEU A 72 -2.66 7.91 12.19
C LEU A 72 -2.46 9.19 11.36
N HIS A 73 -3.49 10.03 11.25
CA HIS A 73 -3.46 11.23 10.40
C HIS A 73 -2.49 12.29 10.91
N THR A 74 -2.41 12.48 12.23
CA THR A 74 -1.47 13.42 12.84
C THR A 74 -0.04 12.97 12.57
N ARG A 75 0.24 11.67 12.77
CA ARG A 75 1.58 11.12 12.51
C ARG A 75 1.96 11.18 11.03
N ALA A 76 1.01 10.92 10.14
CA ALA A 76 1.23 11.06 8.69
C ALA A 76 1.57 12.51 8.29
N LEU A 77 0.96 13.52 8.92
CA LEU A 77 1.26 14.92 8.66
C LEU A 77 2.68 15.31 9.10
N GLU A 78 3.10 14.82 10.28
CA GLU A 78 4.47 15.00 10.78
C GLU A 78 5.48 14.37 9.83
N MET A 79 5.30 13.10 9.48
CA MET A 79 6.17 12.37 8.57
C MET A 79 6.23 13.01 7.18
N ALA A 80 5.10 13.47 6.63
CA ALA A 80 5.09 14.16 5.35
C ALA A 80 5.93 15.46 5.38
N SER A 81 5.91 16.16 6.51
CA SER A 81 6.72 17.36 6.73
C SER A 81 8.20 17.03 6.90
N GLU A 82 8.53 16.02 7.72
CA GLU A 82 9.90 15.50 7.93
C GLU A 82 10.55 15.07 6.60
N LEU A 83 9.78 14.37 5.77
CA LEU A 83 10.22 13.85 4.47
C LEU A 83 10.07 14.86 3.32
N ARG A 84 9.58 16.08 3.59
CA ARG A 84 9.31 17.14 2.60
C ARG A 84 8.49 16.65 1.40
N GLN A 85 7.46 15.85 1.67
CA GLN A 85 6.57 15.32 0.64
C GLN A 85 5.57 16.39 0.20
N GLY A 86 5.21 16.37 -1.10
CA GLY A 86 4.20 17.27 -1.65
C GLY A 86 2.76 16.90 -1.28
N ALA A 87 2.54 15.70 -0.75
CA ALA A 87 1.26 15.19 -0.28
C ALA A 87 1.47 14.20 0.88
N ALA A 88 0.46 14.06 1.74
CA ALA A 88 0.52 13.18 2.90
C ALA A 88 0.05 11.73 2.63
N TYR A 89 -0.39 11.40 1.42
CA TYR A 89 -0.94 10.08 1.10
C TYR A 89 0.06 8.94 1.39
N ASP A 90 1.29 9.07 0.88
CA ASP A 90 2.33 8.06 1.09
C ASP A 90 2.76 7.99 2.56
N ALA A 91 2.71 9.13 3.27
CA ALA A 91 2.97 9.17 4.70
C ALA A 91 1.89 8.50 5.56
N HIS A 92 0.64 8.34 5.07
CA HIS A 92 -0.38 7.57 5.80
C HIS A 92 -0.05 6.08 5.83
N TYR A 93 0.49 5.54 4.74
CA TYR A 93 0.95 4.16 4.76
C TYR A 93 2.16 3.98 5.66
N LEU A 94 3.11 4.92 5.63
CA LEU A 94 4.29 4.89 6.50
C LEU A 94 3.91 4.97 7.99
N ALA A 95 2.99 5.87 8.34
CA ALA A 95 2.51 6.03 9.71
C ALA A 95 1.74 4.79 10.20
N LEU A 96 0.98 4.13 9.32
CA LEU A 96 0.32 2.87 9.66
C LEU A 96 1.35 1.78 9.94
N ALA A 97 2.36 1.66 9.09
CA ALA A 97 3.42 0.66 9.27
C ALA A 97 4.22 0.87 10.56
N GLU A 98 4.54 2.13 10.88
CA GLU A 98 5.18 2.49 12.17
C GLU A 98 4.30 2.08 13.36
N ALA A 99 3.00 2.39 13.30
CA ALA A 99 2.07 2.08 14.39
C ALA A 99 1.84 0.57 14.59
N LEU A 100 1.92 -0.21 13.52
CA LEU A 100 1.79 -1.68 13.55
C LEU A 100 3.12 -2.39 13.81
N GLY A 101 4.25 -1.67 13.78
CA GLY A 101 5.59 -2.24 13.96
C GLY A 101 5.97 -3.24 12.87
N CYS A 102 5.61 -2.96 11.62
CA CYS A 102 5.80 -3.87 10.49
C CYS A 102 6.62 -3.27 9.34
N GLU A 103 7.04 -4.13 8.42
CA GLU A 103 7.76 -3.72 7.21
C GLU A 103 6.83 -3.02 6.21
N TYR A 104 7.22 -1.85 5.71
CA TYR A 104 6.50 -1.09 4.69
C TYR A 104 7.11 -1.31 3.31
N TRP A 105 6.32 -1.83 2.37
CA TRP A 105 6.77 -2.12 1.01
C TRP A 105 6.17 -1.18 -0.01
N THR A 106 6.94 -0.35 -0.71
CA THR A 106 6.40 0.58 -1.71
C THR A 106 6.91 0.33 -3.12
N ALA A 107 6.05 0.57 -4.12
CA ALA A 107 6.45 0.62 -5.53
C ALA A 107 6.89 2.02 -5.98
N ASP A 108 6.80 3.03 -5.10
CA ASP A 108 7.24 4.40 -5.40
C ASP A 108 8.72 4.57 -5.01
N ASP A 109 9.61 4.41 -6.00
CA ASP A 109 11.06 4.56 -5.79
C ASP A 109 11.46 5.96 -5.31
N ARG A 110 10.69 7.00 -5.65
CA ARG A 110 10.98 8.36 -5.18
C ARG A 110 10.67 8.45 -3.69
N PHE A 111 9.53 7.91 -3.26
CA PHE A 111 9.18 7.86 -1.84
C PHE A 111 10.16 6.98 -1.06
N TYR A 112 10.49 5.78 -1.56
CA TYR A 112 11.48 4.90 -0.96
C TYR A 112 12.81 5.62 -0.68
N ARG A 113 13.38 6.30 -1.69
CA ARG A 113 14.64 7.04 -1.53
C ARG A 113 14.55 8.18 -0.51
N ALA A 114 13.38 8.81 -0.39
CA ALA A 114 13.17 9.87 0.60
C ALA A 114 13.06 9.30 2.02
N ALA A 115 12.38 8.16 2.19
CA ALA A 115 12.02 7.60 3.49
C ALA A 115 13.08 6.66 4.09
N THR A 116 13.77 5.85 3.27
CA THR A 116 14.61 4.73 3.74
C THR A 116 15.73 5.12 4.71
N THR A 117 16.27 6.34 4.59
CA THR A 117 17.30 6.86 5.51
C THR A 117 16.76 7.12 6.91
N ALA A 118 15.52 7.60 7.03
CA ALA A 118 14.89 7.93 8.30
C ALA A 118 14.08 6.74 8.87
N PHE A 119 13.59 5.86 8.00
CA PHE A 119 12.70 4.76 8.32
C PHE A 119 13.27 3.45 7.73
N PRO A 120 14.09 2.69 8.49
CA PRO A 120 14.77 1.49 7.98
C PRO A 120 13.85 0.33 7.60
N PHE A 121 12.61 0.33 8.09
CA PHE A 121 11.57 -0.67 7.77
C PHE A 121 10.87 -0.40 6.42
N VAL A 122 11.37 0.56 5.63
CA VAL A 122 10.84 0.91 4.31
C VAL A 122 11.64 0.20 3.21
N HIS A 123 10.95 -0.59 2.39
CA HIS A 123 11.52 -1.41 1.31
C HIS A 123 10.91 -1.04 -0.04
N SER A 124 11.69 -1.22 -1.13
CA SER A 124 11.18 -1.10 -2.50
C SER A 124 10.72 -2.46 -3.03
N LEU A 125 9.52 -2.50 -3.61
CA LEU A 125 9.02 -3.64 -4.37
C LEU A 125 9.80 -3.87 -5.67
N GLY A 126 10.45 -2.83 -6.21
CA GLY A 126 11.26 -2.90 -7.42
C GLY A 126 12.67 -3.48 -7.20
N ALA A 127 13.13 -3.56 -5.95
CA ALA A 127 14.46 -4.07 -5.59
C ALA A 127 14.51 -5.57 -5.31
N VAL A 128 13.35 -6.25 -5.29
CA VAL A 128 13.29 -7.70 -5.12
C VAL A 128 13.59 -8.35 -6.48
N GLU A 129 14.87 -8.63 -6.74
CA GLU A 129 15.25 -9.63 -7.75
C GLU A 129 14.47 -10.91 -7.46
N ALA A 130 13.81 -11.45 -8.49
CA ALA A 130 13.18 -12.75 -8.40
C ALA A 130 14.26 -13.77 -8.00
N PRO A 131 14.05 -14.60 -6.96
CA PRO A 131 14.92 -15.75 -6.77
C PRO A 131 14.74 -16.67 -7.99
N ASP A 132 15.86 -17.09 -8.58
CA ASP A 132 15.94 -18.11 -9.65
C ASP A 132 15.13 -19.38 -9.32
#